data_AF-A0AAD3CYZ0-F1
#
_entry.id   AF-A0AAD3CYZ0-F1
#
_cell.length_a   1.000
_cell.length_b   1.000
_cell.length_c   1.000
_cell.angle_alpha   90.00
_cell.angle_beta   90.00
_cell.angle_gamma   90.00
#
_symmetry.space_group_name_H-M   'P 1'
#
loop_
_entity.id
_entity.type
_entity.pdbx_description
1 polymer ?
#
loop_
_entity_poly.entity_id
_entity_poly.type
_entity_poly.pdbx_seq_one_letter_code
_entity_poly.pdbx_strand_id
1 'polypeptide(L)'
;MPKKVMVQSYEGWLLLMFHSIDSIRSALGSEEWLSCGTLVKWNQGQNIQENIEDLVTESILGQPETFICVICHESTPMTEYCISPDKEYCCRLCYASSTDWDKNSQKRAASRVKELLQTWAWYDEMFIPRSMCRKMLVDKHDEMRGSRTIASLYIEAATKYEEIMEVTWKPAGGKSRGKVICLQKFEYWTRQPLLDEDFDTSKEEDFVHNILQTQQRTNDFYPSLDKKAVIEKLTSTFPLRMNTPFKRNKVFQNARNNGRFFVAKGLYNQVVAFTQKASTIR
;
A
#
# COMPACT_ATOMS: atom_id res chain seq x y z
N MET A 1 13.30 -1.86 36.41
CA MET A 1 11.93 -1.29 36.47
C MET A 1 11.03 -2.11 35.55
N PRO A 2 9.84 -2.56 35.99
CA PRO A 2 8.94 -3.33 35.14
C PRO A 2 8.44 -2.46 33.96
N LYS A 3 8.43 -3.04 32.75
CA LYS A 3 7.94 -2.36 31.55
C LYS A 3 6.42 -2.19 31.67
N LYS A 4 5.97 -0.95 31.78
CA LYS A 4 4.56 -0.58 31.67
C LYS A 4 4.20 -0.57 30.18
N VAL A 5 3.24 -1.40 29.78
CA VAL A 5 2.72 -1.41 28.40
C VAL A 5 1.31 -0.86 28.44
N MET A 6 1.01 0.06 27.52
CA MET A 6 -0.34 0.59 27.34
C MET A 6 -1.08 -0.38 26.43
N VAL A 7 -2.12 -1.04 26.95
CA VAL A 7 -2.97 -1.92 26.15
C VAL A 7 -4.26 -1.15 25.90
N GLN A 8 -4.45 -0.71 24.66
CA GLN A 8 -5.74 -0.17 24.23
C GLN A 8 -6.73 -1.34 24.23
N SER A 9 -7.86 -1.17 24.92
CA SER A 9 -8.94 -2.15 24.97
C SER A 9 -9.56 -2.26 23.57
N TYR A 10 -9.05 -3.20 22.77
CA TYR A 10 -9.74 -3.60 21.55
C TYR A 10 -10.97 -4.41 21.93
N GLU A 11 -12.03 -4.31 21.12
CA GLU A 11 -13.32 -4.97 21.32
C GLU A 11 -13.20 -6.47 21.65
N GLY A 12 -12.19 -7.15 21.07
CA GLY A 12 -11.87 -8.55 21.37
C GLY A 12 -11.47 -8.85 22.82
N TRP A 13 -10.84 -7.91 23.53
CA TRP A 13 -10.53 -8.08 24.96
C TRP A 13 -11.75 -7.89 25.85
N LEU A 14 -12.64 -6.97 25.47
CA LEU A 14 -13.89 -6.73 26.19
C LEU A 14 -14.80 -7.97 26.10
N LEU A 15 -14.79 -8.67 24.95
CA LEU A 15 -15.51 -9.93 24.77
C LEU A 15 -15.00 -11.09 25.64
N LEU A 16 -13.77 -11.02 26.14
CA LEU A 16 -13.21 -12.02 27.08
C LEU A 16 -13.54 -11.69 28.54
N MET A 17 -13.89 -10.44 28.86
CA MET A 17 -14.18 -9.97 30.22
C MET A 17 -15.68 -9.93 30.54
N PHE A 18 -16.54 -9.94 29.51
CA PHE A 18 -17.97 -9.79 29.65
C PHE A 18 -18.73 -10.87 28.87
N HIS A 19 -19.77 -11.43 29.47
CA HIS A 19 -20.57 -12.51 28.89
C HIS A 19 -21.48 -12.08 27.74
N SER A 20 -21.66 -10.79 27.47
CA SER A 20 -22.47 -10.29 26.35
C SER A 20 -22.06 -8.89 25.90
N ILE A 21 -22.36 -8.56 24.64
CA ILE A 21 -22.11 -7.22 24.05
C ILE A 21 -22.89 -6.12 24.79
N ASP A 22 -24.10 -6.41 25.26
CA ASP A 22 -24.88 -5.44 26.04
C ASP A 22 -24.23 -5.16 27.40
N SER A 23 -23.60 -6.17 28.02
CA SER A 23 -22.80 -5.98 29.24
C SER A 23 -21.57 -5.12 28.99
N ILE A 24 -20.91 -5.30 27.83
CA ILE A 24 -19.77 -4.46 27.40
C ILE A 24 -20.21 -3.01 27.22
N ARG A 25 -21.33 -2.77 26.52
CA ARG A 25 -21.84 -1.41 26.27
C ARG A 25 -22.29 -0.72 27.54
N SER A 26 -22.96 -1.46 28.43
CA SER A 26 -23.32 -0.95 29.75
C SER A 26 -22.09 -0.58 30.58
N ALA A 27 -21.05 -1.42 30.55
CA ALA A 27 -19.81 -1.18 31.29
C ALA A 27 -18.96 -0.04 30.68
N LEU A 28 -18.89 0.08 29.35
CA LEU A 28 -18.24 1.20 28.67
C LEU A 28 -18.92 2.53 28.97
N GLY A 29 -20.24 2.52 29.21
CA GLY A 29 -21.00 3.70 29.61
C GLY A 29 -20.81 4.10 31.08
N SER A 30 -20.44 3.16 31.95
CA SER A 30 -20.28 3.40 33.40
C SER A 30 -18.83 3.56 33.86
N GLU A 31 -17.86 2.97 33.14
CA GLU A 31 -16.47 2.87 33.57
C GLU A 31 -15.51 3.51 32.54
N GLU A 32 -15.12 4.76 32.82
CA GLU A 32 -14.30 5.59 31.92
C GLU A 32 -12.95 4.93 31.56
N TRP A 33 -12.39 4.11 32.45
CA TRP A 33 -11.12 3.41 32.23
C TRP A 33 -11.18 2.34 31.14
N LEU A 34 -12.36 1.79 30.83
CA LEU A 34 -12.55 0.84 29.73
C LEU A 34 -12.48 1.54 28.35
N SER A 35 -12.78 2.84 28.29
CA SER A 35 -12.78 3.64 27.07
C SER A 35 -11.40 4.21 26.71
N CYS A 36 -10.53 4.39 27.71
CA CYS A 36 -9.25 5.09 27.57
C CYS A 36 -8.02 4.16 27.51
N GLY A 37 -8.23 2.83 27.56
CA GLY A 37 -7.16 1.84 27.63
C GLY A 37 -6.54 1.75 29.03
N THR A 38 -6.11 0.55 29.43
CA THR A 38 -5.67 0.28 30.80
C THR A 38 -4.18 0.00 30.86
N LEU A 39 -3.56 0.50 31.92
CA LEU A 39 -2.15 0.34 32.21
C LEU A 39 -1.94 -0.93 33.04
N VAL A 40 -1.67 -2.05 32.38
CA VAL A 40 -1.53 -3.36 33.05
C VAL A 40 -0.07 -3.60 33.44
N LYS A 41 0.19 -3.99 34.70
CA LYS A 41 1.51 -4.50 35.12
C LYS A 41 1.61 -5.98 34.75
N TRP A 42 2.40 -6.30 33.73
CA TRP A 42 2.54 -7.65 33.16
C TRP A 42 3.29 -8.68 34.03
N ASN A 43 3.34 -8.53 35.36
CA ASN A 43 4.20 -9.35 36.21
C ASN A 43 3.48 -10.01 37.39
N GLN A 44 2.23 -10.43 37.21
CA GLN A 44 1.61 -11.40 38.11
C GLN A 44 0.97 -12.50 37.26
N GLY A 45 1.76 -13.55 36.98
CA GLY A 45 1.21 -14.83 36.59
C GLY A 45 0.39 -15.36 37.76
N GLN A 46 -0.90 -15.15 37.73
CA GLN A 46 -1.84 -15.98 38.47
C GLN A 46 -2.42 -16.98 37.48
N ASN A 47 -2.47 -18.24 37.90
CA ASN A 47 -3.02 -19.38 37.20
C ASN A 47 -4.42 -19.07 36.62
N ILE A 48 -4.48 -18.68 35.35
CA ILE A 48 -5.72 -18.65 34.55
C ILE A 48 -5.89 -19.99 33.78
N GLN A 49 -5.09 -21.00 34.11
CA GLN A 49 -5.14 -22.30 33.44
C GLN A 49 -6.20 -23.24 34.02
N GLU A 50 -6.65 -23.07 35.27
CA GLU A 50 -7.45 -24.10 35.96
C GLU A 50 -8.98 -23.96 35.84
N ASN A 51 -9.52 -22.89 35.24
CA ASN A 51 -10.98 -22.70 35.11
C ASN A 51 -11.48 -22.56 33.66
N ILE A 52 -10.61 -22.71 32.66
CA ILE A 52 -11.03 -22.67 31.25
C ILE A 52 -11.33 -24.09 30.72
N GLU A 53 -10.66 -25.12 31.25
CA GLU A 53 -10.88 -26.49 30.79
C GLU A 53 -12.28 -27.02 31.16
N ASP A 54 -12.85 -26.65 32.31
CA ASP A 54 -14.19 -27.10 32.70
C ASP A 54 -15.34 -26.33 32.02
N LEU A 55 -15.12 -25.10 31.55
CA LEU A 55 -16.12 -24.33 30.79
C LEU A 55 -16.12 -24.66 29.28
N VAL A 56 -15.08 -25.34 28.79
CA VAL A 56 -14.92 -25.67 27.37
C VAL A 56 -15.26 -27.14 27.06
N THR A 57 -15.41 -28.00 28.08
CA THR A 57 -15.55 -29.45 27.87
C THR A 57 -16.99 -29.93 27.65
N GLU A 58 -18.04 -29.14 27.92
CA GLU A 58 -19.44 -29.56 27.69
C GLU A 58 -19.98 -29.26 26.27
N SER A 59 -19.19 -28.71 25.35
CA SER A 59 -19.64 -28.42 23.97
C SER A 59 -18.84 -29.16 22.88
N ILE A 60 -18.00 -30.14 23.20
CA ILE A 60 -17.16 -30.84 22.21
C ILE A 60 -17.70 -32.25 21.94
N LEU A 61 -18.79 -32.30 21.19
CA LEU A 61 -19.14 -33.47 20.34
C LEU A 61 -19.59 -33.02 18.94
N GLY A 62 -19.10 -31.87 18.48
CA GLY A 62 -19.06 -31.50 17.07
C GLY A 62 -17.65 -31.00 16.78
N GLN A 63 -16.97 -31.55 15.79
CA GLN A 63 -15.68 -31.03 15.37
C GLN A 63 -15.82 -29.52 15.12
N PRO A 64 -14.93 -28.65 15.63
CA PRO A 64 -14.99 -27.24 15.28
C PRO A 64 -14.80 -27.17 13.78
N GLU A 65 -15.88 -26.87 13.04
CA GLU A 65 -15.83 -26.74 11.60
C GLU A 65 -14.75 -25.70 11.29
N THR A 66 -13.67 -26.17 10.69
CA THR A 66 -12.59 -25.32 10.25
C THR A 66 -13.06 -24.63 8.99
N PHE A 67 -13.14 -23.31 9.03
CA PHE A 67 -13.48 -22.54 7.85
C PHE A 67 -12.19 -22.07 7.18
N ILE A 68 -12.08 -22.33 5.88
CA ILE A 68 -10.97 -21.85 5.07
C ILE A 68 -11.41 -20.55 4.43
N CYS A 69 -10.78 -19.44 4.83
CA CYS A 69 -11.08 -18.14 4.25
C CYS A 69 -10.92 -18.17 2.72
N VAL A 70 -11.98 -17.87 1.96
CA VAL A 70 -11.92 -17.84 0.49
C VAL A 70 -10.99 -16.74 -0.06
N ILE A 71 -10.66 -15.77 0.80
CA ILE A 71 -9.83 -14.60 0.52
C ILE A 71 -8.38 -14.94 0.86
N CYS A 72 -8.02 -15.18 2.13
CA CYS A 72 -6.61 -15.41 2.51
C CYS A 72 -6.18 -16.88 2.57
N HIS A 73 -7.09 -17.82 2.32
CA HIS A 73 -6.88 -19.26 2.43
C HIS A 73 -6.43 -19.76 3.81
N GLU A 74 -6.49 -18.89 4.84
CA GLU A 74 -6.18 -19.30 6.20
C GLU A 74 -7.31 -20.16 6.75
N SER A 75 -6.93 -21.31 7.31
CA SER A 75 -7.85 -22.18 8.05
C SER A 75 -7.97 -21.65 9.46
N THR A 76 -9.16 -21.15 9.82
CA THR A 76 -9.40 -20.61 11.16
C THR A 76 -10.53 -21.42 11.81
N PRO A 77 -10.42 -21.80 13.10
CA PRO A 77 -11.56 -22.38 13.82
C PRO A 77 -12.75 -21.43 13.77
N MET A 78 -13.98 -21.93 13.59
CA MET A 78 -15.20 -21.10 13.59
C MET A 78 -15.31 -20.17 14.81
N THR A 79 -14.75 -20.58 15.95
CA THR A 79 -14.69 -19.81 17.21
C THR A 79 -13.84 -18.55 17.14
N GLU A 80 -12.97 -18.41 16.13
CA GLU A 80 -12.06 -17.26 15.96
C GLU A 80 -12.54 -16.25 14.91
N TYR A 81 -13.76 -16.42 14.37
CA TYR A 81 -14.33 -15.48 13.41
C TYR A 81 -14.79 -14.20 14.09
N CYS A 82 -14.62 -13.08 13.40
CA CYS A 82 -15.25 -11.83 13.78
C CYS A 82 -16.65 -11.79 13.17
N ILE A 83 -17.61 -11.28 13.92
CA ILE A 83 -18.93 -10.97 13.40
C ILE A 83 -18.84 -9.55 12.83
N SER A 84 -19.04 -9.40 11.51
CA SER A 84 -19.10 -8.09 10.88
C SER A 84 -20.28 -7.27 11.43
N PRO A 85 -20.32 -5.93 11.25
CA PRO A 85 -21.47 -5.12 11.64
C PRO A 85 -22.80 -5.63 11.05
N ASP A 86 -22.73 -6.28 9.90
CA ASP A 86 -23.87 -6.87 9.17
C ASP A 86 -24.22 -8.30 9.64
N LYS A 87 -23.61 -8.77 10.74
CA LYS A 87 -23.80 -10.09 11.35
C LYS A 87 -23.31 -11.28 10.50
N GLU A 88 -22.39 -11.04 9.56
CA GLU A 88 -21.76 -12.11 8.79
C GLU A 88 -20.42 -12.53 9.40
N TYR A 89 -20.08 -13.83 9.32
CA TYR A 89 -18.77 -14.31 9.75
C TYR A 89 -17.70 -13.82 8.78
N CYS A 90 -16.77 -12.99 9.28
CA CYS A 90 -15.63 -12.51 8.52
C CYS A 90 -14.31 -13.06 9.06
N CYS A 91 -13.39 -13.36 8.15
CA CYS A 91 -12.08 -13.87 8.55
C CYS A 91 -11.30 -12.77 9.28
N ARG A 92 -10.77 -13.08 10.46
CA ARG A 92 -10.04 -12.12 11.31
C ARG A 92 -8.82 -11.46 10.64
N LEU A 93 -8.18 -12.14 9.69
CA LEU A 93 -6.96 -11.63 9.05
C LEU A 93 -7.24 -10.66 7.89
N CYS A 94 -8.34 -10.87 7.17
CA CYS A 94 -8.68 -10.07 5.99
C CYS A 94 -9.98 -9.29 6.15
N TYR A 95 -10.71 -9.47 7.25
CA TYR A 95 -12.02 -8.89 7.55
C TYR A 95 -13.05 -9.04 6.42
N ALA A 96 -12.81 -9.94 5.48
CA ALA A 96 -13.73 -10.22 4.40
C ALA A 96 -14.74 -11.27 4.84
N SER A 97 -16.01 -11.03 4.51
CA SER A 97 -17.01 -12.09 4.52
C SER A 97 -16.62 -13.16 3.50
N SER A 98 -16.97 -14.41 3.76
CA SER A 98 -16.74 -15.51 2.83
C SER A 98 -17.56 -15.42 1.54
N THR A 99 -18.56 -14.55 1.50
CA THR A 99 -19.54 -14.36 0.43
C THR A 99 -19.13 -13.27 -0.57
N ASP A 100 -18.28 -12.31 -0.17
CA ASP A 100 -17.99 -11.10 -0.97
C ASP A 100 -16.86 -11.23 -2.01
N TRP A 101 -16.28 -12.42 -2.21
CA TRP A 101 -15.23 -12.63 -3.21
C TRP A 101 -15.71 -13.30 -4.51
N ASP A 102 -16.90 -12.92 -4.96
CA ASP A 102 -17.48 -13.40 -6.21
C ASP A 102 -16.73 -12.89 -7.46
N LYS A 103 -17.10 -13.41 -8.65
CA LYS A 103 -16.47 -13.01 -9.92
C LYS A 103 -16.58 -11.51 -10.20
N ASN A 104 -17.66 -10.86 -9.77
CA ASN A 104 -17.88 -9.44 -10.00
C ASN A 104 -16.97 -8.60 -9.11
N SER A 105 -16.82 -8.98 -7.85
CA SER A 105 -15.92 -8.35 -6.88
C SER A 105 -14.46 -8.53 -7.29
N GLN A 106 -14.07 -9.71 -7.77
CA GLN A 106 -12.73 -9.93 -8.32
C GLN A 106 -12.46 -9.04 -9.56
N LYS A 107 -13.43 -8.86 -10.47
CA LYS A 107 -13.30 -7.95 -11.62
C LYS A 107 -13.18 -6.47 -11.20
N ARG A 108 -13.97 -6.03 -10.21
CA ARG A 108 -13.87 -4.68 -9.64
C ARG A 108 -12.50 -4.46 -9.00
N ALA A 109 -12.03 -5.43 -8.24
CA ALA A 109 -10.70 -5.43 -7.64
C ALA A 109 -9.60 -5.32 -8.70
N ALA A 110 -9.68 -6.15 -9.75
CA ALA A 110 -8.76 -6.11 -10.89
C ALA A 110 -8.73 -4.73 -11.57
N SER A 111 -9.90 -4.14 -11.78
CA SER A 111 -10.05 -2.81 -12.40
C SER A 111 -9.36 -1.72 -11.57
N ARG A 112 -9.50 -1.75 -10.24
CA ARG A 112 -8.83 -0.79 -9.34
C ARG A 112 -7.31 -0.88 -9.41
N VAL A 113 -6.75 -2.09 -9.48
CA VAL A 113 -5.30 -2.27 -9.66
C VAL A 113 -4.86 -1.72 -11.01
N LYS A 114 -5.60 -1.99 -12.09
CA LYS A 114 -5.33 -1.46 -13.43
C LYS A 114 -5.33 0.06 -13.44
N GLU A 115 -6.33 0.70 -12.86
CA GLU A 115 -6.45 2.17 -12.76
C GLU A 115 -5.28 2.79 -11.99
N LEU A 116 -4.87 2.15 -10.88
CA LEU A 116 -3.70 2.58 -10.11
C LEU A 116 -2.44 2.56 -10.98
N LEU A 117 -2.18 1.45 -11.68
CA LEU A 117 -1.01 1.34 -12.56
C LEU A 117 -1.09 2.28 -13.78
N GLN A 118 -2.27 2.53 -14.33
CA GLN A 118 -2.48 3.50 -15.41
C GLN A 118 -2.12 4.92 -14.95
N THR A 119 -2.56 5.29 -13.75
CA THR A 119 -2.23 6.60 -13.15
C THR A 119 -0.72 6.76 -13.00
N TRP A 120 -0.02 5.73 -12.53
CA TRP A 120 1.43 5.75 -12.35
C TRP A 120 2.21 5.73 -13.66
N ALA A 121 1.68 5.05 -14.67
CA ALA A 121 2.25 5.04 -16.01
C ALA A 121 2.24 6.42 -16.67
N TRP A 122 1.31 7.33 -16.31
CA TRP A 122 1.35 8.73 -16.78
C TRP A 122 2.59 9.48 -16.29
N TYR A 123 3.21 9.00 -15.22
CA TYR A 123 4.44 9.55 -14.65
C TYR A 123 5.68 8.75 -15.06
N ASP A 124 5.60 7.94 -16.12
CA ASP A 124 6.67 7.03 -16.58
C ASP A 124 7.07 5.94 -15.56
N GLU A 125 6.26 5.70 -14.52
CA GLU A 125 6.48 4.65 -13.53
C GLU A 125 5.75 3.37 -13.98
N MET A 126 6.28 2.72 -15.01
CA MET A 126 5.63 1.55 -15.63
C MET A 126 5.75 0.27 -14.81
N PHE A 127 6.74 0.19 -13.92
CA PHE A 127 7.09 -1.01 -13.15
C PHE A 127 7.08 -0.70 -11.67
N ILE A 128 6.22 -1.39 -10.92
CA ILE A 128 6.07 -1.14 -9.50
C ILE A 128 6.33 -2.44 -8.74
N PRO A 129 7.17 -2.45 -7.69
CA PRO A 129 7.31 -3.62 -6.82
C PRO A 129 5.95 -4.01 -6.21
N ARG A 130 5.67 -5.31 -6.08
CA ARG A 130 4.40 -5.80 -5.47
C ARG A 130 4.13 -5.19 -4.10
N SER A 131 5.16 -5.06 -3.26
CA SER A 131 5.06 -4.42 -1.95
C SER A 131 4.58 -2.96 -2.01
N MET A 132 5.08 -2.20 -2.98
CA MET A 132 4.71 -0.80 -3.18
C MET A 132 3.30 -0.67 -3.74
N CYS A 133 2.93 -1.52 -4.72
CA CYS A 133 1.57 -1.57 -5.25
C CYS A 133 0.54 -1.86 -4.14
N ARG A 134 0.83 -2.83 -3.25
CA ARG A 134 -0.02 -3.11 -2.09
C ARG A 134 -0.17 -1.91 -1.16
N LYS A 135 0.93 -1.23 -0.84
CA LYS A 135 0.89 -0.04 0.01
C LYS A 135 0.01 1.03 -0.62
N MET A 136 0.19 1.30 -1.91
CA MET A 136 -0.57 2.30 -2.64
C MET A 136 -2.06 1.96 -2.74
N LEU A 137 -2.42 0.68 -2.88
CA LEU A 137 -3.81 0.24 -2.83
C LEU A 137 -4.43 0.54 -1.46
N VAL A 138 -3.76 0.15 -0.37
CA VAL A 138 -4.21 0.42 1.00
C VAL A 138 -4.34 1.92 1.28
N ASP A 139 -3.38 2.72 0.81
CA ASP A 139 -3.38 4.17 1.02
C ASP A 139 -4.47 4.88 0.20
N LYS A 140 -4.87 4.33 -0.96
CA LYS A 140 -5.85 4.94 -1.88
C LYS A 140 -7.29 4.51 -1.60
N HIS A 141 -7.48 3.33 -1.03
CA HIS A 141 -8.78 2.68 -0.90
C HIS A 141 -9.10 2.41 0.57
N ASP A 142 -10.03 3.18 1.12
CA ASP A 142 -10.37 3.14 2.54
C ASP A 142 -10.88 1.76 3.00
N GLU A 143 -11.55 1.04 2.11
CA GLU A 143 -12.02 -0.33 2.33
C GLU A 143 -10.89 -1.36 2.52
N MET A 144 -9.64 -0.99 2.20
CA MET A 144 -8.45 -1.83 2.40
C MET A 144 -7.62 -1.41 3.60
N ARG A 145 -8.03 -0.38 4.35
CA ARG A 145 -7.29 0.11 5.52
C ARG A 145 -7.13 -1.04 6.53
N GLY A 146 -5.90 -1.29 6.93
CA GLY A 146 -5.56 -2.30 7.92
C GLY A 146 -5.27 -3.71 7.38
N SER A 147 -5.50 -4.01 6.09
CA SER A 147 -5.19 -5.34 5.54
C SER A 147 -4.38 -5.31 4.24
N ARG A 148 -3.07 -5.56 4.36
CA ARG A 148 -2.19 -5.82 3.21
C ARG A 148 -2.54 -7.11 2.46
N THR A 149 -3.29 -7.99 3.11
CA THR A 149 -3.75 -9.27 2.54
C THR A 149 -4.81 -9.01 1.47
N ILE A 150 -5.79 -8.13 1.73
CA ILE A 150 -6.79 -7.73 0.73
C ILE A 150 -6.10 -7.14 -0.51
N ALA A 151 -5.15 -6.22 -0.32
CA ALA A 151 -4.40 -5.64 -1.44
C ALA A 151 -3.62 -6.70 -2.26
N SER A 152 -3.13 -7.76 -1.62
CA SER A 152 -2.47 -8.88 -2.33
C SER A 152 -3.45 -9.62 -3.24
N LEU A 153 -4.68 -9.83 -2.77
CA LEU A 153 -5.73 -10.52 -3.51
C LEU A 153 -6.28 -9.71 -4.66
N TYR A 154 -6.34 -8.39 -4.51
CA TYR A 154 -6.67 -7.49 -5.62
C TYR A 154 -5.66 -7.63 -6.76
N ILE A 155 -4.37 -7.71 -6.43
CA ILE A 155 -3.31 -7.93 -7.43
C ILE A 155 -3.41 -9.33 -8.03
N GLU A 156 -3.71 -10.36 -7.24
CA GLU A 156 -3.92 -11.73 -7.75
C GLU A 156 -5.11 -11.82 -8.70
N ALA A 157 -6.24 -11.19 -8.34
CA ALA A 157 -7.39 -11.06 -9.22
C ALA A 157 -7.01 -10.32 -10.51
N ALA A 158 -6.30 -9.21 -10.42
CA ALA A 158 -5.84 -8.46 -11.59
C ALA A 158 -4.93 -9.30 -12.51
N THR A 159 -4.08 -10.14 -11.94
CA THR A 159 -3.22 -11.06 -12.69
C THR A 159 -4.04 -12.18 -13.35
N LYS A 160 -4.99 -12.76 -12.62
CA LYS A 160 -5.91 -13.80 -13.11
C LYS A 160 -6.79 -13.32 -14.27
N TYR A 161 -7.24 -12.06 -14.24
CA TYR A 161 -8.00 -11.44 -15.32
C TYR A 161 -7.12 -10.80 -16.40
N GLU A 162 -5.80 -11.03 -16.36
CA GLU A 162 -4.87 -10.54 -17.39
C GLU A 162 -4.86 -9.01 -17.52
N GLU A 163 -5.28 -8.28 -16.49
CA GLU A 163 -5.24 -6.81 -16.49
C GLU A 163 -3.83 -6.29 -16.24
N ILE A 164 -3.02 -7.09 -15.55
CA ILE A 164 -1.63 -6.82 -15.19
C ILE A 164 -0.80 -8.09 -15.41
N MET A 165 0.51 -7.94 -15.30
CA MET A 165 1.42 -9.07 -15.26
C MET A 165 2.49 -8.88 -14.19
N GLU A 166 2.94 -10.01 -13.62
CA GLU A 166 4.14 -10.06 -12.80
C GLU A 166 5.32 -10.56 -13.61
N VAL A 167 6.38 -9.75 -13.64
CA VAL A 167 7.59 -10.01 -14.42
C VAL A 167 8.80 -9.88 -13.54
N THR A 168 9.79 -10.75 -13.76
CA THR A 168 11.10 -10.53 -13.15
C THR A 168 11.80 -9.46 -13.96
N TRP A 169 12.02 -8.29 -13.38
CA TRP A 169 12.73 -7.23 -14.07
C TRP A 169 14.22 -7.55 -14.10
N LYS A 170 14.65 -8.07 -15.24
CA LYS A 170 16.04 -8.31 -15.58
C LYS A 170 16.38 -7.41 -16.76
N PRO A 171 16.89 -6.21 -16.48
CA PRO A 171 17.37 -5.37 -17.55
C PRO A 171 18.49 -6.09 -18.32
N ALA A 172 18.57 -5.95 -19.65
CA ALA A 172 19.58 -6.65 -20.43
C ALA A 172 20.99 -6.27 -19.92
N GLY A 173 21.80 -7.29 -19.57
CA GLY A 173 23.16 -7.11 -19.02
C GLY A 173 23.23 -6.77 -17.52
N GLY A 174 22.09 -6.63 -16.82
CA GLY A 174 22.03 -6.24 -15.41
C GLY A 174 21.71 -7.39 -14.44
N LYS A 175 21.95 -7.15 -13.15
CA LYS A 175 21.43 -8.02 -12.08
C LYS A 175 19.91 -7.88 -11.99
N SER A 176 19.23 -8.99 -11.71
CA SER A 176 17.78 -9.01 -11.46
C SER A 176 17.42 -8.01 -10.35
N ARG A 177 16.44 -7.14 -10.62
CA ARG A 177 15.91 -6.18 -9.64
C ARG A 177 14.70 -6.73 -8.87
N GLY A 178 14.39 -8.01 -9.04
CA GLY A 178 13.27 -8.69 -8.40
C GLY A 178 12.00 -8.71 -9.26
N LYS A 179 10.90 -9.15 -8.65
CA LYS A 179 9.59 -9.20 -9.29
C LYS A 179 8.92 -7.82 -9.22
N VAL A 180 8.43 -7.35 -10.36
CA VAL A 180 7.65 -6.12 -10.50
C VAL A 180 6.32 -6.43 -11.16
N ILE A 181 5.35 -5.55 -10.94
CA ILE A 181 4.05 -5.58 -11.59
C ILE A 181 4.01 -4.46 -12.63
N CYS A 182 3.43 -4.73 -13.79
CA CYS A 182 3.11 -3.73 -14.79
C CYS A 182 1.81 -4.04 -15.52
N LEU A 183 1.30 -3.05 -16.28
CA LEU A 183 0.27 -3.30 -17.28
C LEU A 183 0.85 -4.16 -18.41
N GLN A 184 0.05 -5.06 -18.98
CA GLN A 184 0.48 -5.95 -20.06
C GLN A 184 1.10 -5.21 -21.26
N LYS A 185 0.55 -4.05 -21.63
CA LYS A 185 1.08 -3.21 -22.72
C LYS A 185 2.53 -2.76 -22.53
N PHE A 186 3.08 -2.90 -21.32
CA PHE A 186 4.47 -2.56 -21.00
C PHE A 186 5.40 -3.77 -20.92
N GLU A 187 4.94 -4.98 -21.24
CA GLU A 187 5.79 -6.18 -21.22
C GLU A 187 7.07 -5.98 -22.04
N TYR A 188 6.95 -5.44 -23.25
CA TYR A 188 8.07 -5.22 -24.16
C TYR A 188 9.21 -4.41 -23.51
N TRP A 189 8.88 -3.45 -22.64
CA TRP A 189 9.86 -2.61 -21.95
C TRP A 189 10.70 -3.36 -20.92
N THR A 190 10.22 -4.51 -20.42
CA THR A 190 10.96 -5.34 -19.45
C THR A 190 12.21 -5.98 -20.05
N ARG A 191 12.21 -6.16 -21.38
CA ARG A 191 13.26 -6.81 -22.15
C ARG A 191 14.21 -5.81 -22.81
N GLN A 192 13.93 -4.52 -22.69
CA GLN A 192 14.80 -3.49 -23.26
C GLN A 192 16.12 -3.40 -22.48
N PRO A 193 17.22 -3.07 -23.16
CA PRO A 193 18.48 -2.81 -22.48
C PRO A 193 18.35 -1.65 -21.51
N LEU A 194 19.15 -1.67 -20.43
CA LEU A 194 19.28 -0.49 -19.60
C LEU A 194 19.81 0.66 -20.45
N LEU A 195 19.33 1.84 -20.12
CA LEU A 195 19.98 3.05 -20.57
C LEU A 195 21.40 3.09 -19.98
N ASP A 196 22.37 3.45 -20.81
CA ASP A 196 23.76 3.62 -20.38
C ASP A 196 23.83 4.53 -19.14
N GLU A 197 24.65 4.15 -18.16
CA GLU A 197 24.81 4.94 -16.94
C GLU A 197 25.29 6.36 -17.25
N ASP A 198 26.09 6.50 -18.31
CA ASP A 198 26.69 7.74 -18.83
C ASP A 198 25.78 8.50 -19.81
N PHE A 199 24.51 8.13 -19.93
CA PHE A 199 23.56 8.89 -20.75
C PHE A 199 23.42 10.32 -20.22
N ASP A 200 24.06 11.26 -20.92
CA ASP A 200 24.03 12.68 -20.61
C ASP A 200 22.62 13.25 -20.77
N THR A 201 22.14 13.96 -19.74
CA THR A 201 20.84 14.63 -19.75
C THR A 201 20.95 16.12 -19.48
N SER A 202 22.15 16.70 -19.53
CA SER A 202 22.42 18.07 -19.10
C SER A 202 21.52 19.10 -19.79
N LYS A 203 21.31 18.94 -21.11
CA LYS A 203 20.45 19.84 -21.91
C LYS A 203 18.97 19.75 -21.50
N GLU A 204 18.48 18.54 -21.24
CA GLU A 204 17.11 18.29 -20.80
C GLU A 204 16.89 18.75 -19.35
N GLU A 205 17.91 18.58 -18.49
CA GLU A 205 17.92 19.12 -17.14
C GLU A 205 17.86 20.65 -17.14
N ASP A 206 18.66 21.31 -17.97
CA ASP A 206 18.61 22.78 -18.16
C ASP A 206 17.22 23.24 -18.60
N PHE A 207 16.62 22.52 -19.55
CA PHE A 207 15.27 22.80 -20.01
C PHE A 207 14.24 22.71 -18.87
N VAL A 208 14.25 21.61 -18.10
CA VAL A 208 13.31 21.43 -16.96
C VAL A 208 13.55 22.48 -15.88
N HIS A 209 14.81 22.83 -15.63
CA HIS A 209 15.15 23.89 -14.69
C HIS A 209 14.60 25.25 -15.13
N ASN A 210 14.73 25.60 -16.41
CA ASN A 210 14.24 26.86 -16.97
C ASN A 210 12.71 26.99 -16.94
N ILE A 211 11.97 25.90 -17.20
CA ILE A 211 10.50 25.93 -17.07
C ILE A 211 10.06 26.11 -15.62
N LEU A 212 10.76 25.51 -14.65
CA LEU A 212 10.49 25.72 -13.22
C LEU A 212 10.78 27.17 -12.81
N GLN A 213 11.87 27.76 -13.31
CA GLN A 213 12.22 29.17 -13.04
C GLN A 213 11.18 30.12 -13.62
N THR A 214 10.66 29.82 -14.81
CA THR A 214 9.59 30.61 -15.43
C THR A 214 8.33 30.57 -14.57
N GLN A 215 7.94 29.39 -14.08
CA GLN A 215 6.78 29.22 -13.19
C GLN A 215 6.96 29.95 -11.85
N GLN A 216 8.19 30.00 -11.33
CA GLN A 216 8.51 30.72 -10.10
C GLN A 216 8.26 32.23 -10.21
N ARG A 217 8.47 32.80 -11.40
CA ARG A 217 8.24 34.24 -11.62
C ARG A 217 6.76 34.60 -11.66
N THR A 218 5.90 33.63 -11.95
CA THR A 218 4.45 33.85 -12.10
C THR A 218 3.65 33.54 -10.83
N ASN A 219 4.19 32.73 -9.91
CA ASN A 219 3.50 32.30 -8.70
C ASN A 219 4.29 32.67 -7.44
N ASP A 220 3.63 33.29 -6.46
CA ASP A 220 4.23 33.66 -5.15
C ASP A 220 4.53 32.45 -4.24
N PHE A 221 4.21 31.23 -4.68
CA PHE A 221 4.43 29.98 -3.93
C PHE A 221 5.54 29.13 -4.55
N TYR A 222 6.15 28.26 -3.74
CA TYR A 222 7.22 27.34 -4.14
C TYR A 222 6.98 26.74 -5.53
N PRO A 223 7.87 27.01 -6.51
CA PRO A 223 7.65 26.59 -7.89
C PRO A 223 7.70 25.07 -7.97
N SER A 224 6.55 24.50 -8.30
CA SER A 224 6.43 23.09 -8.59
C SER A 224 5.56 22.91 -9.84
N LEU A 225 5.88 21.87 -10.60
CA LEU A 225 5.13 21.48 -11.79
C LEU A 225 4.71 20.02 -11.67
N ASP A 226 3.55 19.70 -12.20
CA ASP A 226 3.14 18.31 -12.36
C ASP A 226 4.15 17.58 -13.25
N LYS A 227 4.67 16.43 -12.80
CA LYS A 227 5.67 15.64 -13.53
C LYS A 227 5.15 15.20 -14.89
N LYS A 228 3.85 14.91 -15.04
CA LYS A 228 3.21 14.58 -16.31
C LYS A 228 3.36 15.74 -17.30
N ALA A 229 3.08 16.97 -16.86
CA ALA A 229 3.23 18.16 -17.71
C ALA A 229 4.70 18.39 -18.11
N VAL A 230 5.65 18.10 -17.22
CA VAL A 230 7.09 18.15 -17.54
C VAL A 230 7.46 17.09 -18.56
N ILE A 231 6.96 15.85 -18.43
CA ILE A 231 7.16 14.76 -19.39
C ILE A 231 6.64 15.15 -20.79
N GLU A 232 5.43 15.70 -20.88
CA GLU A 232 4.84 16.15 -22.14
C GLU A 232 5.70 17.24 -22.81
N LYS A 233 6.21 18.20 -22.03
CA LYS A 233 7.14 19.23 -22.51
C LYS A 233 8.48 18.65 -22.96
N LEU A 234 9.04 17.69 -22.23
CA LEU A 234 10.27 16.99 -22.61
C LEU A 234 10.10 16.22 -23.93
N THR A 235 9.00 15.48 -24.08
CA THR A 235 8.73 14.70 -25.30
C THR A 235 8.48 15.60 -26.51
N SER A 236 7.78 16.72 -26.35
CA SER A 236 7.55 17.66 -27.45
C SER A 236 8.81 18.44 -27.84
N THR A 237 9.65 18.80 -26.89
CA THR A 237 10.88 19.59 -27.14
C THR A 237 12.02 18.71 -27.65
N PHE A 238 12.13 17.48 -27.15
CA PHE A 238 13.21 16.55 -27.49
C PHE A 238 12.66 15.21 -28.04
N PRO A 239 11.87 15.20 -29.13
CA PRO A 239 11.09 14.03 -29.54
C PRO A 239 11.92 12.80 -29.86
N LEU A 240 13.12 12.95 -30.44
CA LEU A 240 14.00 11.83 -30.76
C LEU A 240 14.77 11.32 -29.54
N ARG A 241 15.09 12.20 -28.59
CA ARG A 241 15.95 11.92 -27.44
C ARG A 241 15.16 11.52 -26.20
N MET A 242 13.96 12.03 -26.01
CA MET A 242 13.04 11.76 -24.91
C MET A 242 11.84 10.89 -25.33
N ASN A 243 12.10 9.96 -26.26
CA ASN A 243 11.09 9.06 -26.82
C ASN A 243 10.71 7.89 -25.91
N THR A 244 11.52 7.57 -24.91
CA THR A 244 11.24 6.45 -23.98
C THR A 244 11.08 6.92 -22.53
N PRO A 245 10.24 6.23 -21.73
CA PRO A 245 10.11 6.49 -20.30
C PRO A 245 11.42 6.39 -19.53
N PHE A 246 12.32 5.47 -19.92
CA PHE A 246 13.61 5.30 -19.27
C PHE A 246 14.53 6.52 -19.43
N LYS A 247 14.59 7.11 -20.63
CA LYS A 247 15.38 8.32 -20.89
C LYS A 247 14.84 9.52 -20.11
N ARG A 248 13.51 9.68 -20.04
CA ARG A 248 12.88 10.75 -19.26
C ARG A 248 13.09 10.57 -17.76
N ASN A 249 12.96 9.35 -17.24
CA ASN A 249 13.27 9.07 -15.83
C ASN A 249 14.75 9.31 -15.50
N LYS A 250 15.67 9.09 -16.43
CA LYS A 250 17.10 9.40 -16.27
C LYS A 250 17.34 10.91 -16.09
N VAL A 251 16.60 11.78 -16.78
CA VAL A 251 16.66 13.25 -16.57
C VAL A 251 16.36 13.59 -15.11
N PHE A 252 15.27 13.05 -14.54
CA PHE A 252 14.91 13.31 -13.14
C PHE A 252 15.93 12.74 -12.15
N GLN A 253 16.51 11.58 -12.45
CA GLN A 253 17.54 10.97 -11.62
C GLN A 253 18.84 11.79 -11.62
N ASN A 254 19.34 12.16 -12.80
CA ASN A 254 20.56 12.94 -12.95
C ASN A 254 20.38 14.34 -12.35
N ALA A 255 19.25 15.01 -12.60
CA ALA A 255 18.94 16.31 -11.99
C ALA A 255 18.96 16.30 -10.46
N ARG A 256 18.43 15.23 -9.85
CA ARG A 256 18.47 15.04 -8.39
C ARG A 256 19.90 14.89 -7.90
N ASN A 257 20.70 14.07 -8.57
CA ASN A 257 22.12 13.85 -8.22
C ASN A 257 22.94 15.14 -8.38
N ASN A 258 22.61 15.96 -9.38
CA ASN A 258 23.21 17.25 -9.65
C ASN A 258 22.66 18.38 -8.76
N GLY A 259 21.74 18.08 -7.83
CA GLY A 259 21.16 19.06 -6.91
C GLY A 259 20.33 20.15 -7.58
N ARG A 260 19.77 19.89 -8.77
CA ARG A 260 19.00 20.87 -9.55
C ARG A 260 17.53 20.89 -9.14
N PHE A 261 16.87 19.75 -9.27
CA PHE A 261 15.47 19.56 -8.90
C PHE A 261 15.24 18.11 -8.49
N PHE A 262 14.12 17.86 -7.82
CA PHE A 262 13.71 16.54 -7.39
C PHE A 262 12.25 16.27 -7.73
N VAL A 263 11.88 14.98 -7.71
CA VAL A 263 10.50 14.54 -7.84
C VAL A 263 9.97 14.18 -6.45
N ALA A 264 8.95 14.90 -5.98
CA ALA A 264 8.17 14.50 -4.82
C ALA A 264 7.05 13.55 -5.29
N LYS A 265 6.99 12.36 -4.72
CA LYS A 265 5.97 11.34 -5.05
C LYS A 265 4.86 11.36 -4.01
N GLY A 266 3.66 11.78 -4.40
CA GLY A 266 2.43 11.62 -3.65
C GLY A 266 1.65 10.37 -4.08
N LEU A 267 0.52 10.12 -3.42
CA LEU A 267 -0.39 9.01 -3.77
C LEU A 267 -1.09 9.24 -5.11
N TYR A 268 -1.49 10.49 -5.37
CA TYR A 268 -2.31 10.87 -6.52
C TYR A 268 -1.52 11.62 -7.60
N ASN A 269 -0.45 12.29 -7.21
CA ASN A 269 0.34 13.13 -8.09
C ASN A 269 1.83 13.01 -7.83
N GLN A 270 2.63 13.33 -8.84
CA GLN A 270 4.06 13.53 -8.71
C GLN A 270 4.39 14.93 -9.17
N VAL A 271 5.15 15.66 -8.36
CA VAL A 271 5.54 17.03 -8.66
C VAL A 271 7.05 17.14 -8.78
N VAL A 272 7.50 17.97 -9.70
CA VAL A 272 8.90 18.34 -9.91
C VAL A 272 9.10 19.71 -9.25
N ALA A 273 10.08 19.82 -8.36
CA ALA A 273 10.36 21.05 -7.62
C ALA A 273 11.87 21.27 -7.49
N PHE A 274 12.28 22.53 -7.29
CA PHE A 274 13.69 22.83 -7.05
C PHE A 274 14.21 22.14 -5.80
N THR A 275 15.43 21.62 -5.89
CA THR A 275 16.16 21.22 -4.70
C THR A 275 16.45 22.49 -3.91
N GLN A 276 15.90 22.62 -2.70
CA GLN A 276 16.32 23.71 -1.83
C GLN A 276 17.83 23.58 -1.67
N LYS A 277 18.59 24.60 -2.10
CA LYS A 277 19.96 24.74 -1.60
C LYS A 277 19.81 24.67 -0.10
N ALA A 278 20.52 23.75 0.55
CA ALA A 278 20.65 23.75 2.00
C ALA A 278 21.15 25.16 2.33
N SER A 279 20.22 26.04 2.69
CA SER A 279 20.54 27.36 3.20
C SER A 279 21.43 27.04 4.37
N THR A 280 22.69 27.42 4.25
CA THR A 280 23.64 27.33 5.35
C THR A 280 22.95 28.07 6.49
N ILE A 281 22.38 27.31 7.42
CA ILE A 281 21.98 27.82 8.72
C ILE A 281 23.33 28.22 9.32
N ARG A 282 23.69 29.49 9.13
CA ARG A 282 24.73 30.16 9.89
C ARG A 282 24.05 30.82 11.08
#